data_AF-A0A1L3A3G7-F1
#
_entry.id   AF-A0A1L3A3G7-F1
#
_cell.length_a   1.000
_cell.length_b   1.000
_cell.length_c   1.000
_cell.angle_alpha   90.00
_cell.angle_beta   90.00
_cell.angle_gamma   90.00
#
_symmetry.space_group_name_H-M   'P 1'
#
loop_
_entity.id
_entity.type
_entity.pdbx_description
1 polymer ?
#
loop_
_entity_poly.entity_id
_entity_poly.type
_entity_poly.pdbx_seq_one_letter_code
_entity_poly.pdbx_strand_id
1 'polypeptide(L)'
;VAKIGEKGLFTKELEDALLNGKADMAVHSLKDVPTDMPAGLCLGAILERHDPRDALVMRSDLRHLRLETLPANSVIGTSSLRRRALLAHQLPPTSVFKDVRGNVQTRLAKLEDPAQGYAAL
;
A
#
# COMPACT_ATOMS: atom_id res chain seq x y z
N VAL A 1 12.92 11.22 14.91
CA VAL A 1 11.70 10.62 14.31
C VAL A 1 12.15 9.81 13.11
N ALA A 2 11.98 8.49 13.13
CA ALA A 2 12.47 7.59 12.08
C ALA A 2 11.91 7.98 10.70
N LYS A 3 12.77 7.98 9.67
CA LYS A 3 12.37 8.27 8.29
C LYS A 3 11.52 7.11 7.77
N ILE A 4 10.37 7.43 7.18
CA ILE A 4 9.47 6.42 6.59
C ILE A 4 10.20 5.73 5.43
N GLY A 5 10.60 4.47 5.65
CA GLY A 5 11.46 3.70 4.76
C GLY A 5 12.52 2.85 5.47
N GLU A 6 12.71 3.03 6.79
CA GLU A 6 13.56 2.12 7.58
C GLU A 6 12.90 0.73 7.72
N LYS A 7 13.69 -0.32 7.49
CA LYS A 7 13.30 -1.73 7.69
C LYS A 7 12.74 -1.89 9.11
N GLY A 8 11.57 -2.51 9.24
CA GLY A 8 10.98 -2.86 10.54
C GLY A 8 10.08 -1.79 11.18
N LEU A 9 9.75 -0.69 10.48
CA LEU A 9 8.87 0.37 11.02
C LEU A 9 7.50 -0.14 11.52
N PHE A 10 7.01 -1.27 11.00
CA PHE A 10 5.73 -1.87 11.38
C PHE A 10 5.85 -3.21 12.13
N THR A 11 7.07 -3.72 12.32
CA THR A 11 7.29 -5.05 12.92
C THR A 11 8.02 -4.98 14.25
N LYS A 12 8.88 -3.98 14.46
CA LYS A 12 9.77 -3.90 15.63
C LYS A 12 9.07 -3.99 16.98
N GLU A 13 7.96 -3.27 17.16
CA GLU A 13 7.24 -3.25 18.43
C GLU A 13 6.61 -4.61 18.76
N LEU A 14 6.18 -5.35 17.73
CA LEU A 14 5.63 -6.70 17.87
C LEU A 14 6.75 -7.72 18.08
N GLU A 15 7.87 -7.59 17.36
CA GLU A 15 9.07 -8.40 17.55
C GLU A 15 9.63 -8.27 18.99
N ASP A 16 9.70 -7.04 19.52
CA ASP A 16 10.12 -6.77 20.89
C ASP A 16 9.14 -7.41 21.91
N ALA A 17 7.84 -7.44 21.62
CA ALA A 17 6.86 -8.09 22.49
C ALA A 17 7.06 -9.62 22.53
N LEU A 18 7.35 -10.25 21.38
CA LEU A 18 7.63 -11.68 21.29
C LEU A 18 8.93 -12.06 22.02
N LEU A 19 10.02 -11.32 21.76
CA LEU A 19 11.33 -11.60 22.35
C LEU A 19 11.33 -11.44 23.88
N ASN A 20 10.51 -10.51 24.40
CA ASN A 20 10.37 -10.29 25.84
C ASN A 20 9.29 -11.16 26.50
N GLY A 21 8.69 -12.12 25.78
CA GLY A 21 7.64 -12.99 26.31
C GLY A 21 6.35 -12.26 26.69
N LYS A 22 6.10 -11.08 26.14
CA LYS A 22 4.84 -10.31 26.34
C LYS A 22 3.73 -10.78 25.41
N ALA A 23 4.08 -11.54 24.38
CA ALA A 23 3.17 -12.16 23.44
C ALA A 23 3.77 -13.49 22.96
N ASP A 24 2.92 -14.44 22.58
CA ASP A 24 3.34 -15.74 22.06
C ASP A 24 3.41 -15.77 20.52
N MET A 25 2.63 -14.91 19.85
CA MET A 25 2.59 -14.80 18.39
C MET A 25 2.19 -13.40 17.90
N ALA A 26 2.62 -13.06 16.68
CA ALA A 26 2.23 -11.84 15.97
C ALA A 26 1.65 -12.17 14.59
N VAL A 27 0.63 -11.42 14.17
CA VAL A 27 -0.03 -11.60 12.87
C VAL A 27 0.30 -10.40 11.98
N HIS A 28 0.83 -10.67 10.80
CA HIS A 28 1.23 -9.65 9.83
C HIS A 28 0.62 -9.90 8.45
N SER A 29 0.46 -8.83 7.67
CA SER A 29 0.44 -8.98 6.22
C SER A 29 1.84 -9.41 5.77
N LEU A 30 1.95 -10.55 5.10
CA LEU A 30 3.25 -11.13 4.73
C LEU A 30 4.14 -10.19 3.89
N LYS A 31 3.52 -9.30 3.11
CA LYS A 31 4.23 -8.27 2.32
C LYS A 31 5.04 -7.27 3.16
N ASP A 32 4.72 -7.14 4.44
CA ASP A 32 5.31 -6.18 5.37
C ASP A 32 6.35 -6.84 6.29
N VAL A 33 6.54 -8.16 6.18
CA VAL A 33 7.57 -8.92 6.92
C VAL A 33 8.90 -8.83 6.17
N PRO A 34 10.02 -8.49 6.84
CA PRO A 34 11.34 -8.51 6.20
C PRO A 34 11.72 -9.94 5.77
N THR A 35 12.53 -10.04 4.71
CA THR A 35 13.06 -11.33 4.24
C THR A 35 14.03 -11.95 5.25
N ASP A 36 14.79 -11.10 5.95
CA ASP A 36 15.71 -11.51 7.01
C ASP A 36 14.97 -11.44 8.34
N MET A 37 14.73 -12.60 8.97
CA MET A 37 14.08 -12.65 10.28
C MET A 37 15.06 -12.29 11.40
N PRO A 38 14.64 -11.52 12.41
CA PRO A 38 15.43 -11.31 13.61
C PRO A 38 15.76 -12.64 14.30
N ALA A 39 16.96 -12.72 14.90
CA ALA A 39 17.35 -13.89 15.66
C ALA A 39 16.36 -14.17 16.81
N GLY A 40 15.99 -15.43 16.99
CA GLY A 40 15.01 -15.85 17.99
C GLY A 40 13.54 -15.79 17.52
N LEU A 41 13.27 -15.26 16.33
CA LEU A 41 11.94 -15.24 15.72
C LEU A 41 11.90 -16.05 14.43
N CYS A 42 10.72 -16.53 14.04
CA CYS A 42 10.51 -17.27 12.81
C CYS A 42 9.10 -17.02 12.23
N LEU A 43 8.92 -17.35 10.95
CA LEU A 43 7.58 -17.43 10.35
C LEU A 43 6.94 -18.76 10.76
N GLY A 44 6.12 -18.73 11.80
CA GLY A 44 5.49 -19.94 12.35
C GLY A 44 4.36 -20.52 11.49
N ALA A 45 3.67 -19.68 10.70
CA ALA A 45 2.59 -20.12 9.82
C ALA A 45 2.41 -19.16 8.63
N ILE A 46 2.02 -19.73 7.49
CA ILE A 46 1.48 -19.00 6.34
C ILE A 46 0.09 -19.56 6.07
N LEU A 47 -0.93 -18.72 6.22
CA LEU A 47 -2.32 -19.11 6.00
C LEU A 47 -2.64 -19.19 4.49
N GLU A 48 -3.82 -19.72 4.16
CA GLU A 48 -4.31 -19.74 2.78
C GLU A 48 -4.32 -18.33 2.19
N ARG A 49 -3.81 -18.23 0.96
CA ARG A 49 -3.58 -16.94 0.32
C ARG A 49 -4.88 -16.41 -0.28
N HIS A 50 -5.32 -15.25 0.19
CA HIS A 50 -6.39 -14.49 -0.47
C HIS A 50 -5.92 -13.92 -1.82
N ASP A 51 -6.85 -13.42 -2.64
CA ASP A 51 -6.57 -12.79 -3.94
C ASP A 51 -5.36 -11.82 -3.88
N PRO A 52 -4.27 -12.12 -4.59
CA PRO A 52 -3.03 -11.35 -4.52
C PRO A 52 -2.99 -10.15 -5.49
N ARG A 53 -4.05 -9.93 -6.28
CA ARG A 53 -4.07 -8.89 -7.32
C ARG A 53 -4.14 -7.49 -6.71
N ASP A 54 -3.60 -6.51 -7.43
CA ASP A 54 -3.90 -5.11 -7.16
C ASP A 54 -5.34 -4.80 -7.59
N ALA A 55 -6.00 -3.91 -6.85
CA ALA A 55 -7.32 -3.39 -7.19
C ALA A 55 -7.20 -1.92 -7.62
N LEU A 56 -7.95 -1.54 -8.64
CA LEU A 56 -8.14 -0.16 -9.06
C LEU A 56 -9.39 0.39 -8.37
N VAL A 57 -9.27 1.55 -7.72
CA VAL A 57 -10.45 2.25 -7.17
C VAL A 57 -10.58 3.61 -7.84
N MET A 58 -11.65 3.78 -8.61
CA MET A 58 -11.98 5.03 -9.29
C MET A 58 -12.80 5.92 -8.36
N ARG A 59 -12.58 7.24 -8.42
CA ARG A 59 -13.46 8.22 -7.76
C ARG A 59 -14.89 8.03 -8.25
N SER A 60 -15.87 8.25 -7.37
CA SER A 60 -17.26 7.86 -7.64
C SER A 60 -17.86 8.41 -8.94
N ASP A 61 -17.55 9.65 -9.30
CA ASP A 61 -17.96 10.30 -10.55
C ASP A 61 -17.27 9.74 -11.80
N LEU A 62 -16.13 9.04 -11.65
CA LEU A 62 -15.34 8.47 -12.75
C LEU A 62 -15.47 6.94 -12.88
N ARG A 63 -16.32 6.29 -12.08
CA ARG A 63 -16.48 4.81 -12.06
C ARG A 63 -16.87 4.18 -13.40
N HIS A 64 -17.44 4.97 -14.30
CA HIS A 64 -17.85 4.53 -15.64
C HIS A 64 -16.67 4.51 -16.65
N LEU A 65 -15.52 5.06 -16.26
CA LEU A 65 -14.31 5.11 -17.09
C LEU A 65 -13.35 3.98 -16.75
N ARG A 66 -12.39 3.75 -17.65
CA ARG A 66 -11.24 2.90 -17.43
C ARG A 66 -10.00 3.74 -17.16
N LEU A 67 -8.96 3.11 -16.61
CA LEU A 67 -7.70 3.79 -16.30
C LEU A 67 -7.04 4.37 -17.55
N GLU A 68 -7.13 3.68 -18.68
CA GLU A 68 -6.57 4.09 -19.97
C GLU A 68 -7.38 5.21 -20.64
N THR A 69 -8.64 5.39 -20.24
CA THR A 69 -9.55 6.40 -20.80
C THR A 69 -9.74 7.59 -19.86
N LEU A 70 -8.92 7.69 -18.81
CA LEU A 70 -8.94 8.85 -17.91
C LEU A 70 -8.56 10.13 -18.68
N PRO A 71 -9.18 11.28 -18.34
CA PRO A 71 -8.78 12.56 -18.91
C PRO A 71 -7.28 12.83 -18.73
N ALA A 72 -6.67 13.53 -19.69
CA ALA A 72 -5.27 13.93 -19.57
C ALA A 72 -5.02 14.68 -18.25
N ASN A 73 -3.84 14.46 -17.66
CA ASN A 73 -3.44 15.00 -16.36
C ASN A 73 -4.25 14.50 -15.15
N SER A 74 -5.06 13.44 -15.30
CA SER A 74 -5.69 12.77 -14.16
C SER A 74 -4.64 12.23 -13.19
N VAL A 75 -4.91 12.40 -11.89
CA VAL A 75 -3.97 12.03 -10.82
C VAL A 75 -4.28 10.64 -10.27
N ILE A 76 -3.31 9.75 -10.37
CA ILE A 76 -3.34 8.39 -9.82
C ILE A 76 -2.58 8.38 -8.49
N GLY A 77 -3.28 8.01 -7.41
CA GLY A 77 -2.77 8.01 -6.06
C GLY A 77 -2.12 6.69 -5.65
N THR A 78 -0.78 6.63 -5.62
CA THR A 78 -0.07 5.47 -5.07
C THR A 78 1.31 5.85 -4.54
N SER A 79 1.63 5.40 -3.32
CA SER A 79 2.99 5.50 -2.74
C SER A 79 3.82 4.25 -2.93
N SER A 80 3.34 3.26 -3.69
CA SER A 80 4.11 2.06 -4.02
C SER A 80 4.95 2.32 -5.28
N LEU A 81 6.28 2.25 -5.14
CA LEU A 81 7.20 2.31 -6.27
C LEU A 81 6.91 1.21 -7.30
N ARG A 82 6.58 0.00 -6.83
CA ARG A 82 6.19 -1.13 -7.69
C ARG A 82 4.99 -0.77 -8.56
N ARG A 83 3.90 -0.30 -7.96
CA ARG A 83 2.69 0.06 -8.72
C ARG A 83 2.96 1.21 -9.68
N ARG A 84 3.66 2.25 -9.22
CA ARG A 84 3.98 3.41 -10.05
C ARG A 84 4.80 3.02 -11.29
N ALA A 85 5.82 2.18 -11.12
CA ALA A 85 6.64 1.72 -12.25
C ALA A 85 5.84 0.91 -13.27
N LEU A 86 5.00 -0.03 -12.81
CA LEU A 86 4.15 -0.85 -13.68
C LEU A 86 3.11 0.00 -14.42
N LEU A 87 2.43 0.91 -13.72
CA LEU A 87 1.44 1.80 -14.32
C LEU A 87 2.06 2.80 -15.30
N ALA A 88 3.22 3.38 -14.97
CA ALA A 88 3.92 4.31 -15.86
C ALA A 88 4.41 3.64 -17.15
N HIS A 89 4.65 2.32 -17.13
CA HIS A 89 4.98 1.56 -18.34
C HIS A 89 3.76 1.28 -19.22
N GLN A 90 2.56 1.16 -18.64
CA GLN A 90 1.34 0.79 -19.34
C GLN A 90 0.49 1.99 -19.79
N LEU A 91 0.56 3.09 -19.04
CA LEU A 91 -0.28 4.27 -19.28
C LEU A 91 0.45 5.34 -20.09
N PRO A 92 -0.30 6.27 -20.72
CA PRO A 92 0.29 7.38 -21.44
C PRO A 92 1.25 8.21 -20.56
N PRO A 93 2.33 8.78 -21.12
CA PRO A 93 3.29 9.62 -20.39
C PRO A 93 2.66 10.85 -19.71
N THR A 94 1.47 11.26 -20.13
CA THR A 94 0.68 12.37 -19.55
C THR A 94 -0.02 12.01 -18.23
N SER A 95 0.12 10.77 -17.76
CA SER A 95 -0.47 10.31 -16.49
C SER A 95 0.29 10.89 -15.31
N VAL A 96 -0.43 11.45 -14.33
CA VAL A 96 0.17 12.10 -13.17
C VAL A 96 0.09 11.16 -11.97
N PHE A 97 1.21 10.93 -11.28
CA PHE A 97 1.24 10.12 -10.06
C PHE A 97 1.46 10.99 -8.83
N LYS A 98 0.68 10.77 -7.78
CA LYS A 98 0.80 11.47 -6.49
C LYS A 98 0.81 10.47 -5.34
N ASP A 99 1.57 10.78 -4.30
CA ASP A 99 1.65 9.96 -3.10
C ASP A 99 0.35 10.01 -2.29
N VAL A 100 -0.18 8.84 -1.94
CA VAL A 100 -1.34 8.71 -1.04
C VAL A 100 -0.97 7.87 0.18
N ARG A 101 -1.21 8.43 1.37
CA ARG A 101 -0.89 7.79 2.66
C ARG A 101 -2.09 7.78 3.59
N GLY A 102 -2.06 6.83 4.52
CA GLY A 102 -3.14 6.50 5.45
C GLY A 102 -3.49 5.02 5.37
N ASN A 103 -4.36 4.56 6.28
CA ASN A 103 -5.01 3.26 6.16
C ASN A 103 -5.99 3.26 4.98
N VAL A 104 -6.65 2.12 4.71
CA VAL A 104 -7.57 1.99 3.56
C VAL A 104 -8.66 3.06 3.59
N GLN A 105 -9.30 3.25 4.74
CA GLN A 105 -10.42 4.18 4.91
C GLN A 105 -9.99 5.64 4.68
N THR A 106 -8.85 6.06 5.24
CA THR A 106 -8.32 7.41 5.01
C THR A 106 -8.00 7.64 3.54
N ARG A 107 -7.49 6.62 2.83
CA ARG A 107 -7.21 6.75 1.39
C ARG A 107 -8.49 6.88 0.57
N LEU A 108 -9.51 6.07 0.85
CA LEU A 108 -10.80 6.17 0.18
C LEU A 108 -11.48 7.53 0.44
N ALA A 109 -11.40 8.05 1.66
CA ALA A 109 -11.88 9.40 1.97
C ALA A 109 -11.13 10.47 1.16
N LYS A 110 -9.81 10.35 1.02
CA LYS A 110 -9.01 11.25 0.19
C LYS A 110 -9.32 11.14 -1.30
N LEU A 111 -9.72 9.98 -1.80
CA LEU A 111 -10.13 9.81 -3.20
C LEU A 111 -11.39 10.62 -3.50
N GLU A 112 -12.35 10.62 -2.59
CA GLU A 112 -13.61 11.34 -2.75
C GLU A 112 -13.51 12.84 -2.43
N ASP A 113 -12.50 13.27 -1.67
CA ASP A 113 -12.25 14.68 -1.36
C ASP A 113 -11.71 15.44 -2.60
N PRO A 114 -12.47 16.38 -3.19
CA PRO A 114 -12.04 17.14 -4.36
C PRO A 114 -10.76 17.95 -4.13
N ALA A 115 -10.49 18.36 -2.89
CA ALA A 115 -9.28 19.12 -2.55
C ALA A 115 -8.00 18.27 -2.69
N GLN A 116 -8.11 16.95 -2.65
CA GLN A 116 -6.96 16.06 -2.85
C GLN A 116 -6.61 15.86 -4.32
N GLY A 117 -7.61 15.97 -5.21
CA GLY A 117 -7.47 15.92 -6.66
C GLY A 117 -7.19 14.53 -7.25
N TYR A 118 -7.39 13.44 -6.50
CA TYR A 118 -7.23 12.09 -7.05
C TYR A 118 -8.38 11.73 -8.00
N ALA A 119 -8.05 11.06 -9.10
CA ALA A 119 -9.01 10.43 -10.02
C ALA A 119 -9.16 8.93 -9.74
N ALA A 120 -8.06 8.28 -9.32
CA ALA A 120 -8.02 6.86 -8.97
C ALA A 120 -6.93 6.58 -7.93
N LEU A 121 -7.04 5.45 -7.22
CA LEU A 121 -6.03 4.88 -6.33
C LEU A 121 -5.61 3.47 -6.75
#